data_AF-A0A9D4KTK0-F1
#
_entry.id   AF-A0A9D4KTK0-F1
#
_cell.length_a   1.000
_cell.length_b   1.000
_cell.length_c   1.000
_cell.angle_alpha   90.00
_cell.angle_beta   90.00
_cell.angle_gamma   90.00
#
_symmetry.space_group_name_H-M   'P 1'
#
loop_
_entity.id
_entity.type
_entity.pdbx_description
1 polymer ?
#
loop_
_entity_poly.entity_id
_entity_poly.type
_entity_poly.pdbx_seq_one_letter_code
_entity_poly.pdbx_strand_id
1 'polypeptide(L)'
;MSLSFANEERYLLQPTKTVALNIKPSKRTTIPKSECFKLGEINLNHVDTSVHLGITRTTSVCETAEVNVEGNISKARRALCSLLGAGLHGHNGLDHKSMLDLYKSFVLPVLTYGIEIFTPNSTLIKQLDLFKENY
;
A
#
# COMPACT_ATOMS: atom_id res chain seq x y z
N MET A 1 -1.43 -25.95 -14.03
CA MET A 1 -1.21 -25.01 -15.14
C MET A 1 -0.14 -23.96 -14.82
N SER A 2 -0.18 -23.31 -13.65
CA SER A 2 0.85 -22.32 -13.26
C SER A 2 2.22 -22.90 -12.91
N LEU A 3 2.29 -24.02 -12.17
CA LEU A 3 3.57 -24.65 -11.81
C LEU A 3 4.24 -25.33 -13.01
N SER A 4 3.45 -25.94 -13.90
CA SER A 4 3.97 -26.54 -15.14
C SER A 4 4.61 -25.49 -16.04
N PHE A 5 3.96 -24.34 -16.23
CA PHE A 5 4.51 -23.20 -16.95
C PHE A 5 5.79 -22.66 -16.29
N ALA A 6 5.78 -22.49 -14.95
CA ALA A 6 6.96 -22.03 -14.24
C ALA A 6 8.15 -22.97 -14.43
N ASN A 7 7.92 -24.28 -14.41
CA ASN A 7 8.97 -25.28 -14.62
C ASN A 7 9.46 -25.32 -16.08
N GLU A 8 8.56 -25.21 -17.06
CA GLU A 8 8.89 -25.12 -18.49
C GLU A 8 9.79 -23.92 -18.78
N GLU A 9 9.45 -22.77 -18.22
CA GLU A 9 10.21 -21.51 -18.35
C GLU A 9 11.38 -21.38 -17.35
N ARG A 10 11.64 -22.43 -16.55
CA ARG A 10 12.72 -22.47 -15.54
C ARG A 10 12.65 -21.38 -14.47
N TYR A 11 11.45 -20.91 -14.14
CA TYR A 11 11.21 -20.02 -13.00
C TYR A 11 11.19 -20.79 -11.67
N LEU A 12 11.76 -20.18 -10.64
CA LEU A 12 11.71 -20.67 -9.26
C LEU A 12 10.77 -19.82 -8.43
N LEU A 13 9.71 -20.44 -7.90
CA LEU A 13 8.78 -19.77 -7.00
C LEU A 13 9.36 -19.70 -5.59
N GLN A 14 9.29 -18.53 -4.96
CA GLN A 14 9.79 -18.34 -3.60
C GLN A 14 8.68 -18.63 -2.56
N PRO A 15 8.76 -19.74 -1.80
CA PRO A 15 7.67 -20.18 -0.93
C PRO A 15 7.36 -19.19 0.20
N THR A 16 8.35 -18.42 0.66
CA THR A 16 8.14 -17.40 1.71
C THR A 16 7.35 -16.19 1.21
N LYS A 17 7.46 -15.85 -0.08
CA LYS A 17 6.75 -14.70 -0.68
C LYS A 17 5.44 -15.10 -1.35
N THR A 18 5.31 -16.37 -1.73
CA THR A 18 4.09 -16.91 -2.34
C THR A 18 3.11 -17.32 -1.25
N VAL A 19 2.10 -16.50 -1.03
CA VAL A 19 1.07 -16.69 0.01
C VAL A 19 -0.33 -16.59 -0.59
N ALA A 20 -1.30 -17.20 0.08
CA ALA A 20 -2.71 -17.07 -0.25
C ALA A 20 -3.37 -16.02 0.66
N LEU A 21 -3.98 -15.01 0.06
CA LEU A 21 -4.79 -14.00 0.75
C LEU A 21 -6.25 -14.17 0.33
N ASN A 22 -7.13 -14.36 1.32
CA ASN A 22 -8.56 -14.47 1.08
C ASN A 22 -9.22 -13.10 1.25
N ILE A 23 -9.55 -12.46 0.13
CA ILE A 23 -10.25 -11.18 0.11
C ILE A 23 -11.75 -11.46 0.23
N LYS A 24 -12.35 -11.06 1.35
CA LYS A 24 -13.79 -11.21 1.58
C LYS A 24 -14.51 -9.93 1.10
N PRO A 25 -15.32 -10.01 0.03
CA PRO A 25 -16.08 -8.85 -0.44
C PRO A 25 -17.21 -8.45 0.54
N SER A 26 -17.61 -9.35 1.45
CA SER A 26 -18.63 -9.10 2.46
C SER A 26 -18.35 -9.87 3.74
N LYS A 27 -18.74 -9.30 4.90
CA LYS A 27 -18.64 -9.93 6.23
C LYS A 27 -19.40 -11.26 6.34
N ARG A 28 -20.28 -11.57 5.38
CA ARG A 28 -21.19 -12.73 5.42
C ARG A 28 -20.64 -14.01 4.80
N THR A 29 -19.52 -13.98 4.09
CA THR A 29 -18.97 -15.18 3.45
C THR A 29 -17.83 -15.75 4.29
N THR A 30 -18.17 -16.68 5.19
CA THR A 30 -17.19 -17.51 5.90
C THR A 30 -16.70 -18.58 4.93
N ILE A 31 -15.63 -18.29 4.18
CA ILE A 31 -14.84 -19.35 3.55
C ILE A 31 -14.18 -20.13 4.68
N PRO A 32 -14.34 -21.46 4.77
CA PRO A 32 -13.71 -22.25 5.80
C PRO A 32 -12.19 -22.07 5.71
N LYS A 33 -11.54 -21.75 6.84
CA LYS A 33 -10.07 -21.65 6.96
C LYS A 33 -9.34 -22.95 6.57
N SER A 34 -10.07 -24.04 6.30
CA SER A 34 -9.53 -25.37 5.99
C SER A 34 -9.32 -25.66 4.52
N GLU A 35 -9.65 -24.74 3.59
CA GLU A 35 -9.27 -24.92 2.19
C GLU A 35 -7.77 -24.63 2.03
N CYS A 36 -7.00 -25.70 1.89
CA CYS A 36 -5.57 -25.62 1.65
C CYS A 36 -5.34 -25.24 0.18
N PHE A 37 -5.00 -23.98 -0.08
CA PHE A 37 -4.62 -23.55 -1.43
C PHE A 37 -3.32 -24.23 -1.83
N LYS A 38 -3.33 -24.94 -2.95
CA LYS A 38 -2.16 -25.65 -3.48
C LYS A 38 -1.70 -25.05 -4.80
N LEU A 39 -0.39 -24.97 -4.95
CA LEU A 39 0.28 -24.62 -6.20
C LEU A 39 1.12 -25.81 -6.65
N GLY A 40 0.47 -26.74 -7.37
CA GLY A 40 1.01 -28.08 -7.58
C GLY A 40 1.09 -28.84 -6.26
N GLU A 41 2.29 -29.32 -5.91
CA GLU A 41 2.54 -30.02 -4.64
C GLU A 41 2.81 -29.07 -3.45
N ILE A 42 2.91 -27.77 -3.69
CA ILE A 42 3.24 -26.77 -2.65
C ILE A 42 1.96 -26.27 -2.00
N ASN A 43 1.84 -26.45 -0.68
CA ASN A 43 0.80 -25.81 0.12
C ASN A 43 1.14 -24.33 0.34
N LEU A 44 0.21 -23.44 -0.01
CA LEU A 44 0.39 -22.01 0.19
C LEU A 44 0.01 -21.63 1.62
N ASN A 45 0.89 -20.87 2.27
CA ASN A 45 0.58 -20.28 3.57
C ASN A 45 -0.56 -19.27 3.43
N HIS A 46 -1.57 -19.41 4.26
CA HIS A 46 -2.66 -18.45 4.31
C HIS A 46 -2.29 -17.30 5.26
N VAL A 47 -2.37 -16.08 4.75
CA VAL A 47 -2.13 -14.85 5.52
C VAL A 47 -3.35 -13.94 5.47
N ASP A 48 -3.50 -13.11 6.51
CA ASP A 48 -4.57 -12.11 6.59
C ASP A 48 -4.18 -10.79 5.92
N THR A 49 -2.87 -10.55 5.73
CA THR A 49 -2.33 -9.35 5.08
C THR A 49 -1.15 -9.71 4.18
N SER A 50 -1.03 -9.02 3.04
CA SER A 50 0.13 -9.15 2.15
C SER A 50 0.34 -7.87 1.34
N VAL A 51 1.58 -7.56 0.95
CA VAL A 51 1.89 -6.39 0.11
C VAL A 51 1.88 -6.81 -1.35
N HIS A 52 1.07 -6.13 -2.16
CA HIS A 52 1.00 -6.31 -3.61
C HIS A 52 1.11 -4.95 -4.31
N LEU A 53 2.16 -4.79 -5.13
CA LEU A 53 2.48 -3.52 -5.81
C LEU A 53 2.55 -2.33 -4.84
N GLY A 54 3.25 -2.50 -3.72
CA GLY A 54 3.39 -1.44 -2.70
C GLY A 54 2.12 -1.14 -1.87
N ILE A 55 0.99 -1.78 -2.17
CA ILE A 55 -0.28 -1.67 -1.43
C ILE A 55 -0.42 -2.85 -0.49
N THR A 56 -0.68 -2.58 0.79
CA THR A 56 -1.00 -3.61 1.78
C THR A 56 -2.43 -4.07 1.57
N ARG A 57 -2.63 -5.27 1.03
CA ARG A 57 -3.93 -5.92 0.90
C ARG A 57 -4.26 -6.65 2.19
N THR A 58 -5.47 -6.44 2.70
CA THR A 58 -6.00 -7.20 3.83
C THR A 58 -7.18 -8.06 3.40
N THR A 59 -7.74 -8.84 4.33
CA THR A 59 -8.95 -9.63 4.08
C THR A 59 -10.19 -8.79 3.76
N SER A 60 -10.18 -7.49 4.09
CA SER A 60 -11.31 -6.56 3.91
C SER A 60 -10.90 -5.36 3.06
N VAL A 61 -11.77 -4.96 2.11
CA VAL A 61 -11.51 -3.80 1.25
C VAL A 61 -11.48 -2.49 2.05
N CYS A 62 -12.37 -2.35 3.05
CA CYS A 62 -12.38 -1.13 3.88
C CYS A 62 -11.11 -1.00 4.71
N GLU A 63 -10.67 -2.10 5.33
CA GLU A 63 -9.44 -2.13 6.13
C GLU A 63 -8.21 -1.91 5.24
N THR A 64 -8.21 -2.45 4.02
CA THR A 64 -7.18 -2.14 3.02
C THR A 64 -7.07 -0.64 2.80
N ALA A 65 -8.19 0.08 2.62
CA ALA A 65 -8.14 1.53 2.45
C ALA A 65 -7.58 2.25 3.68
N GLU A 66 -8.02 1.87 4.90
CA GLU A 66 -7.56 2.46 6.16
C GLU A 66 -6.05 2.29 6.36
N VAL A 67 -5.55 1.05 6.26
CA VAL A 67 -4.13 0.72 6.47
C VAL A 67 -3.23 1.44 5.46
N ASN A 68 -3.66 1.56 4.20
CA ASN A 68 -2.85 2.24 3.20
C ASN A 68 -2.88 3.77 3.34
N VAL A 69 -4.03 4.37 3.69
CA VAL A 69 -4.10 5.83 3.93
C VAL A 69 -3.24 6.23 5.12
N GLU A 70 -3.33 5.51 6.24
CA GLU A 70 -2.49 5.78 7.42
C GLU A 70 -1.00 5.57 7.08
N GLY A 71 -0.68 4.48 6.39
CA GLY A 71 0.68 4.18 5.93
C GLY A 71 1.25 5.27 5.01
N ASN A 72 0.43 5.78 4.08
CA ASN A 72 0.83 6.86 3.17
C ASN A 72 1.06 8.17 3.91
N ILE A 73 0.19 8.55 4.86
CA ILE A 73 0.39 9.73 5.71
C ILE A 73 1.71 9.60 6.48
N SER A 74 1.98 8.45 7.10
CA SER A 74 3.23 8.20 7.83
C SER A 74 4.48 8.28 6.92
N LYS A 75 4.40 7.75 5.70
CA LYS A 75 5.49 7.86 4.71
C LYS A 75 5.66 9.31 4.22
N ALA A 76 4.57 10.03 3.97
CA ALA A 76 4.59 11.41 3.52
C ALA A 76 5.18 12.34 4.60
N ARG A 77 4.86 12.14 5.88
CA ARG A 77 5.52 12.84 7.00
C ARG A 77 7.02 12.61 7.00
N ARG A 78 7.46 11.37 6.81
CA ARG A 78 8.89 11.04 6.72
C ARG A 78 9.55 11.73 5.52
N ALA A 79 8.88 11.74 4.37
CA ALA A 79 9.36 12.45 3.19
C ALA A 79 9.53 13.96 3.44
N LEU A 80 8.55 14.61 4.09
CA LEU A 80 8.67 16.00 4.53
C LEU A 80 9.90 16.22 5.42
N CYS A 81 10.06 15.41 6.47
CA CYS A 81 11.19 15.51 7.38
C CYS A 81 12.53 15.33 6.67
N SER A 82 12.61 14.39 5.71
CA SER A 82 13.82 14.18 4.91
C SER A 82 14.16 15.36 3.99
N LEU A 83 13.17 16.14 3.57
CA LEU A 83 13.36 17.32 2.72
C LEU A 83 13.69 18.59 3.49
N LEU A 84 13.63 18.58 4.83
CA LEU A 84 14.05 19.72 5.64
C LEU A 84 15.51 20.12 5.32
N GLY A 85 16.41 19.15 5.18
CA GLY A 85 17.81 19.41 4.80
C GLY A 85 17.98 19.94 3.38
N ALA A 86 16.99 19.73 2.51
CA ALA A 86 16.95 20.28 1.15
C ALA A 86 16.31 21.68 1.09
N GLY A 87 15.99 22.28 2.25
CA GLY A 87 15.42 23.61 2.36
C GLY A 87 13.89 23.66 2.34
N LEU A 88 13.19 22.54 2.58
CA LEU A 88 11.75 22.51 2.80
C LEU A 88 11.39 22.94 4.25
N HIS A 89 11.99 24.02 4.72
CA HIS A 89 11.73 24.62 6.02
C HIS A 89 11.49 26.12 5.85
N GLY A 90 10.64 26.74 6.67
CA GLY A 90 10.10 28.09 6.44
C GLY A 90 11.13 29.21 6.14
N HIS A 91 11.37 30.10 7.10
CA HIS A 91 11.97 31.41 6.82
C HIS A 91 13.40 31.39 6.23
N ASN A 92 14.15 30.31 6.45
CA ASN A 92 15.54 30.18 5.99
C ASN A 92 15.70 29.17 4.84
N GLY A 93 14.60 28.61 4.34
CA GLY A 93 14.63 27.58 3.30
C GLY A 93 14.66 28.14 1.89
N LEU A 94 14.25 27.28 0.96
CA LEU A 94 14.05 27.68 -0.42
C LEU A 94 12.90 28.67 -0.54
N ASP A 95 12.83 29.36 -1.68
CA ASP A 95 11.69 30.20 -2.00
C ASP A 95 10.39 29.35 -2.07
N HIS A 96 9.26 30.01 -1.85
CA HIS A 96 7.95 29.34 -1.78
C HIS A 96 7.63 28.48 -3.00
N LYS A 97 8.03 28.91 -4.20
CA LYS A 97 7.75 28.17 -5.43
C LYS A 97 8.55 26.88 -5.47
N SER A 98 9.84 26.96 -5.17
CA SER A 98 10.72 25.77 -5.07
C SER A 98 10.26 24.80 -3.98
N MET A 99 9.82 25.30 -2.82
CA MET A 99 9.24 24.45 -1.76
C MET A 99 7.98 23.73 -2.22
N LEU A 100 7.07 24.44 -2.93
CA LEU A 100 5.86 23.85 -3.47
C LEU A 100 6.17 22.78 -4.52
N ASP A 101 7.17 23.02 -5.36
CA ASP A 101 7.62 22.05 -6.36
C ASP A 101 8.21 20.80 -5.69
N LEU A 102 9.04 20.95 -4.65
CA LEU A 102 9.53 19.81 -3.85
C LEU A 102 8.38 19.01 -3.23
N TYR A 103 7.40 19.69 -2.62
CA TYR A 103 6.24 19.04 -2.05
C TYR A 103 5.47 18.22 -3.10
N LYS A 104 5.16 18.83 -4.25
CA LYS A 104 4.43 18.18 -5.34
C LYS A 104 5.20 17.03 -5.98
N SER A 105 6.52 17.13 -6.06
CA SER A 105 7.37 16.11 -6.68
C SER A 105 7.64 14.91 -5.77
N PHE A 106 7.74 15.11 -4.46
CA PHE A 106 8.24 14.08 -3.55
C PHE A 106 7.26 13.66 -2.44
N VAL A 107 6.41 14.58 -1.97
CA VAL A 107 5.50 14.31 -0.85
C VAL A 107 4.13 13.90 -1.35
N LEU A 108 3.57 14.68 -2.28
CA LEU A 108 2.23 14.42 -2.82
C LEU A 108 2.11 13.02 -3.44
N PRO A 109 3.06 12.51 -4.27
CA PRO A 109 2.94 11.18 -4.85
C PRO A 109 2.94 10.08 -3.80
N VAL A 110 3.69 10.25 -2.71
CA VAL A 110 3.71 9.30 -1.57
C VAL A 110 2.39 9.31 -0.82
N LEU A 111 1.82 10.51 -0.61
CA LEU A 111 0.53 10.67 0.06
C LEU A 111 -0.61 10.02 -0.74
N THR A 112 -0.61 10.18 -2.06
CA THR A 112 -1.72 9.76 -2.93
C THR A 112 -1.55 8.38 -3.57
N TYR A 113 -0.44 7.69 -3.30
CA TYR A 113 -0.13 6.42 -3.95
C TYR A 113 -1.21 5.34 -3.72
N GLY A 114 -1.74 4.78 -4.81
CA GLY A 114 -2.66 3.64 -4.77
C GLY A 114 -4.10 3.98 -4.37
N ILE A 115 -4.43 5.25 -4.16
CA ILE A 115 -5.79 5.70 -3.83
C ILE A 115 -6.79 5.28 -4.91
N GLU A 116 -6.37 5.28 -6.18
CA GLU A 116 -7.13 4.84 -7.33
C GLU A 116 -7.47 3.32 -7.31
N ILE A 117 -6.75 2.55 -6.50
CA ILE A 117 -6.89 1.10 -6.42
C ILE A 117 -7.84 0.66 -5.30
N PHE A 118 -7.82 1.35 -4.15
CA PHE A 118 -8.64 0.97 -2.98
C PHE A 118 -9.81 1.92 -2.69
N THR A 119 -9.92 3.06 -3.39
CA THR A 119 -11.01 4.05 -3.32
C THR A 119 -11.48 4.35 -1.88
N PRO A 120 -10.81 5.26 -1.16
CA PRO A 120 -11.13 5.56 0.22
C PRO A 120 -12.53 6.16 0.39
N ASN A 121 -13.11 5.95 1.57
CA ASN A 121 -14.36 6.61 1.96
C ASN A 121 -14.14 8.09 2.31
N SER A 122 -15.23 8.85 2.49
CA SER A 122 -15.18 10.29 2.78
C SER A 122 -14.39 10.64 4.05
N THR A 123 -14.40 9.78 5.07
CA THR A 123 -13.62 9.98 6.30
C THR A 123 -12.12 9.91 6.04
N LEU A 124 -11.68 8.93 5.26
CA LEU A 124 -10.27 8.77 4.89
C LEU A 124 -9.80 9.87 3.94
N ILE A 125 -10.65 10.34 3.03
CA ILE A 125 -10.35 11.50 2.18
C ILE A 125 -10.10 12.74 3.04
N LYS A 126 -10.96 12.99 4.04
CA LYS A 126 -10.75 14.11 4.98
C LYS A 126 -9.43 14.01 5.73
N GLN A 127 -8.95 12.81 6.07
CA GLN A 127 -7.64 12.65 6.70
C GLN A 127 -6.48 13.06 5.78
N LEU A 128 -6.58 12.75 4.48
CA LEU A 128 -5.61 13.17 3.49
C LEU A 128 -5.65 14.69 3.26
N ASP A 129 -6.84 15.29 3.26
CA ASP A 129 -6.99 16.73 3.10
C ASP A 129 -6.47 17.49 4.34
N LEU A 130 -6.76 17.00 5.54
CA LEU A 130 -6.15 17.53 6.77
C LEU A 130 -4.62 17.48 6.73
N PHE A 131 -4.02 16.46 6.11
CA PHE A 131 -2.58 16.43 5.92
C PHE A 131 -2.10 17.57 5.00
N LYS A 132 -2.80 17.84 3.89
CA LYS A 132 -2.46 18.91 2.94
C LYS A 132 -2.69 20.32 3.50
N GLU A 133 -3.64 20.49 4.42
CA GLU A 133 -3.90 21.79 5.04
C GLU A 133 -2.86 22.15 6.10
N ASN A 134 -2.24 21.14 6.73
CA ASN A 134 -1.25 21.35 7.79
C ASN A 134 0.19 21.53 7.27
N TYR A 135 0.45 21.32 5.97
CA TYR A 135 1.79 21.37 5.35
C TYR A 135 1.73 21.94 3.93
#